data_AF-A0A961PY28-F1
#
_entry.id   AF-A0A961PY28-F1
#
_cell.length_a   1.000
_cell.length_b   1.000
_cell.length_c   1.000
_cell.angle_alpha   90.00
_cell.angle_beta   90.00
_cell.angle_gamma   90.00
#
_symmetry.space_group_name_H-M   'P 1'
#
loop_
_entity.id
_entity.type
_entity.pdbx_description
1 polymer ?
#
loop_
_entity_poly.entity_id
_entity_poly.type
_entity_poly.pdbx_seq_one_letter_code
_entity_poly.pdbx_strand_id
1 'polypeptide(L)'
;MRAALLALATLAATPAAASVGDALSRQILPALADFSAASADLGRAAQEDCRAESLRPAFQAAFDAWMPLSDLHIGPSETGALSIAFWPDDRGFTARTLAGLIAAEDPIAGDPAGYGEVSIAARGLFALEMLLYDPAFDGYGPDDYSCRLVQAIAGDLGLQAAALQAAWTEDFAPVLASAGEAGNATYLTEDEAIRALYTQLLAGLEFTADTRLGRPMGSFERPRPKRAEAWRSGRSLRDVVLAVEAAQDLAHALAEDGLPQTDAAADHVRAAAGRIADPGFQDVEDPQARLRVEVLQQAVRGMREAIETEIGLALGIAPGFNSQDGD
;
A
#
# COMPACT_ATOMS: atom_id res chain seq x y z
N MET A 1 -67.75 17.67 17.14
CA MET A 1 -66.51 17.89 16.35
C MET A 1 -65.32 17.72 17.27
N ARG A 2 -64.60 16.59 17.18
CA ARG A 2 -63.35 16.36 17.90
C ARG A 2 -62.20 16.63 16.93
N ALA A 3 -61.38 17.63 17.22
CA ALA A 3 -60.20 17.95 16.44
C ALA A 3 -59.08 16.96 16.78
N ALA A 4 -58.61 16.23 15.77
CA ALA A 4 -57.44 15.37 15.86
C ALA A 4 -56.19 16.21 15.58
N LEU A 5 -55.32 16.35 16.59
CA LEU A 5 -53.97 16.89 16.44
C LEU A 5 -53.08 15.82 15.83
N LEU A 6 -52.68 15.99 14.56
CA LEU A 6 -51.57 15.26 13.98
C LEU A 6 -50.27 15.84 14.54
N ALA A 7 -49.55 15.06 15.33
CA ALA A 7 -48.16 15.33 15.67
C ALA A 7 -47.29 14.89 14.48
N LEU A 8 -46.69 15.85 13.77
CA LEU A 8 -45.59 15.59 12.85
C LEU A 8 -44.35 15.25 13.69
N ALA A 9 -43.97 13.97 13.70
CA ALA A 9 -42.65 13.56 14.15
C ALA A 9 -41.64 13.90 13.04
N THR A 10 -40.94 15.01 13.20
CA THR A 10 -39.75 15.30 12.40
C THR A 10 -38.65 14.34 12.84
N LEU A 11 -38.37 13.30 12.05
CA LEU A 11 -37.12 12.57 12.15
C LEU A 11 -36.01 13.56 11.75
N ALA A 12 -35.32 14.11 12.74
CA ALA A 12 -34.00 14.68 12.51
C ALA A 12 -33.10 13.50 12.14
N ALA A 13 -32.74 13.37 10.87
CA ALA A 13 -31.60 12.55 10.49
C ALA A 13 -30.39 13.18 11.17
N THR A 14 -29.81 12.49 12.15
CA THR A 14 -28.49 12.85 12.67
C THR A 14 -27.54 12.84 11.47
N PRO A 15 -26.71 13.88 11.28
CA PRO A 15 -25.63 13.80 10.29
C PRO A 15 -24.86 12.51 10.56
N ALA A 16 -24.64 11.72 9.52
CA ALA A 16 -23.92 10.46 9.63
C ALA A 16 -22.48 10.83 9.96
N ALA A 17 -22.07 10.61 11.21
CA ALA A 17 -20.72 10.91 11.67
C ALA A 17 -19.68 10.30 10.72
N ALA A 18 -18.60 11.03 10.44
CA ALA A 18 -17.39 10.51 9.81
C ALA A 18 -17.10 9.08 10.32
N SER A 19 -17.30 8.07 9.47
CA SER A 19 -17.50 6.72 9.97
C SER A 19 -16.27 5.87 9.77
N VAL A 20 -15.60 5.55 10.88
CA VAL A 20 -14.64 4.43 10.94
C VAL A 20 -15.26 3.16 10.33
N GLY A 21 -16.57 2.96 10.47
CA GLY A 21 -17.31 1.87 9.84
C GLY A 21 -17.29 1.91 8.31
N ASP A 22 -17.42 3.08 7.67
CA ASP A 22 -17.32 3.20 6.21
C ASP A 22 -15.88 2.99 5.72
N ALA A 23 -14.89 3.55 6.43
CA ALA A 23 -13.47 3.30 6.13
C ALA A 23 -13.13 1.79 6.20
N LEU A 24 -13.62 1.09 7.22
CA LEU A 24 -13.44 -0.35 7.36
C LEU A 24 -14.19 -1.14 6.27
N SER A 25 -15.48 -0.89 6.10
CA SER A 25 -16.36 -1.73 5.27
C SER A 25 -16.24 -1.47 3.77
N ARG A 26 -15.85 -0.25 3.36
CA ARG A 26 -15.77 0.13 1.95
C ARG A 26 -14.35 0.15 1.41
N GLN A 27 -13.35 0.38 2.25
CA GLN A 27 -11.97 0.53 1.81
C GLN A 27 -11.07 -0.59 2.34
N ILE A 28 -10.88 -0.67 3.67
CA ILE A 28 -9.81 -1.49 4.26
C ILE A 28 -10.09 -2.99 4.13
N LEU A 29 -11.26 -3.46 4.58
CA LEU A 29 -11.58 -4.89 4.56
C LEU A 29 -11.73 -5.46 3.14
N PRO A 30 -12.37 -4.75 2.18
CA PRO A 30 -12.36 -5.18 0.78
C PRO A 30 -10.95 -5.26 0.19
N ALA A 31 -10.10 -4.24 0.41
CA ALA A 31 -8.73 -4.25 -0.10
C ALA A 31 -7.89 -5.42 0.45
N LEU A 32 -8.06 -5.76 1.74
CA LEU A 32 -7.43 -6.95 2.34
C LEU A 32 -7.89 -8.26 1.68
N ALA A 33 -9.19 -8.38 1.39
CA ALA A 33 -9.75 -9.54 0.70
C ALA A 33 -9.23 -9.64 -0.74
N ASP A 34 -9.17 -8.52 -1.47
CA ASP A 34 -8.67 -8.46 -2.85
C ASP A 34 -7.18 -8.81 -2.91
N PHE A 35 -6.37 -8.27 -2.00
CA PHE A 35 -4.95 -8.60 -1.91
C PHE A 35 -4.69 -10.07 -1.57
N SER A 36 -5.46 -10.63 -0.63
CA SER A 36 -5.44 -12.05 -0.27
C SER A 36 -5.78 -12.93 -1.48
N ALA A 37 -6.84 -12.61 -2.21
CA ALA A 37 -7.24 -13.32 -3.42
C ALA A 37 -6.17 -13.22 -4.52
N ALA A 38 -5.69 -12.01 -4.84
CA ALA A 38 -4.69 -11.80 -5.87
C ALA A 38 -3.35 -12.50 -5.55
N SER A 39 -2.95 -12.53 -4.28
CA SER A 39 -1.75 -13.23 -3.83
C SER A 39 -1.92 -14.76 -3.90
N ALA A 40 -3.10 -15.28 -3.57
CA ALA A 40 -3.41 -16.69 -3.76
C ALA A 40 -3.42 -17.09 -5.24
N ASP A 41 -3.91 -16.21 -6.13
CA ASP A 41 -3.91 -16.40 -7.57
C ASP A 41 -2.49 -16.44 -8.14
N LEU A 42 -1.63 -15.51 -7.70
CA LEU A 42 -0.20 -15.53 -8.01
C LEU A 42 0.48 -16.82 -7.53
N GLY A 43 0.18 -17.28 -6.31
CA GLY A 43 0.65 -18.54 -5.78
C GLY A 43 0.27 -19.73 -6.66
N ARG A 44 -0.99 -19.81 -7.11
CA ARG A 44 -1.45 -20.86 -8.04
C ARG A 44 -0.77 -20.78 -9.39
N ALA A 45 -0.68 -19.58 -9.97
CA ALA A 45 0.03 -19.37 -11.23
C ALA A 45 1.50 -19.83 -11.14
N ALA A 46 2.18 -19.57 -10.02
CA ALA A 46 3.56 -20.00 -9.80
C ALA A 46 3.70 -21.53 -9.76
N GLN A 47 2.73 -22.24 -9.20
CA GLN A 47 2.70 -23.71 -9.22
C GLN A 47 2.47 -24.26 -10.63
N GLU A 48 1.69 -23.57 -11.47
CA GLU A 48 1.46 -23.96 -12.85
C GLU A 48 2.67 -23.68 -13.75
N ASP A 49 3.23 -22.47 -13.67
CA ASP A 49 4.43 -22.06 -14.40
C ASP A 49 5.15 -20.91 -13.68
N CYS A 50 6.26 -21.25 -13.02
CA CYS A 50 7.09 -20.33 -12.23
C CYS A 50 7.93 -19.33 -13.06
N ARG A 51 7.95 -19.45 -14.39
CA ARG A 51 8.85 -18.66 -15.23
C ARG A 51 8.39 -17.21 -15.31
N ALA A 52 9.37 -16.31 -15.47
CA ALA A 52 9.17 -14.88 -15.50
C ALA A 52 8.01 -14.46 -16.42
N GLU A 53 8.04 -14.84 -17.71
CA GLU A 53 7.04 -14.45 -18.69
C GLU A 53 5.60 -14.80 -18.27
N SER A 54 5.40 -15.99 -17.71
CA SER A 54 4.09 -16.49 -17.31
C SER A 54 3.56 -15.83 -16.03
N LEU A 55 4.43 -15.47 -15.09
CA LEU A 55 4.02 -14.89 -13.80
C LEU A 55 3.89 -13.38 -13.77
N ARG A 56 4.54 -12.65 -14.68
CA ARG A 56 4.50 -11.18 -14.71
C ARG A 56 3.06 -10.62 -14.61
N PRO A 57 2.04 -11.13 -15.32
CA PRO A 57 0.66 -10.63 -15.17
C PRO A 57 0.09 -10.81 -13.76
N ALA A 58 0.23 -12.00 -13.16
CA ALA A 58 -0.29 -12.28 -11.82
C ALA A 58 0.48 -11.49 -10.74
N PHE A 59 1.78 -11.29 -10.94
CA PHE A 59 2.60 -10.43 -10.09
C PHE A 59 2.10 -8.97 -10.10
N GLN A 60 1.84 -8.42 -11.29
CA GLN A 60 1.33 -7.05 -11.42
C GLN A 60 -0.04 -6.90 -10.76
N ALA A 61 -0.92 -7.90 -10.88
CA ALA A 61 -2.24 -7.90 -10.22
C ALA A 61 -2.13 -7.96 -8.69
N ALA A 62 -1.25 -8.81 -8.14
CA ALA A 62 -1.03 -8.89 -6.70
C ALA A 62 -0.44 -7.59 -6.14
N PHE A 63 0.48 -6.94 -6.88
CA PHE A 63 1.04 -5.66 -6.48
C PHE A 63 0.00 -4.53 -6.58
N ASP A 64 -0.81 -4.48 -7.63
CA ASP A 64 -1.95 -3.54 -7.73
C ASP A 64 -2.90 -3.67 -6.53
N ALA A 65 -3.21 -4.90 -6.12
CA ALA A 65 -4.08 -5.17 -4.96
C ALA A 65 -3.42 -4.84 -3.61
N TRP A 66 -2.08 -4.85 -3.53
CA TRP A 66 -1.34 -4.45 -2.34
C TRP A 66 -1.37 -2.93 -2.11
N MET A 67 -1.33 -2.13 -3.18
CA MET A 67 -1.12 -0.68 -3.07
C MET A 67 -2.11 0.06 -2.16
N PRO A 68 -3.42 -0.27 -2.14
CA PRO A 68 -4.36 0.37 -1.20
C PRO A 68 -4.05 0.15 0.28
N LEU A 69 -3.28 -0.90 0.60
CA LEU A 69 -2.89 -1.27 1.97
C LEU A 69 -1.46 -0.83 2.32
N SER A 70 -0.66 -0.51 1.30
CA SER A 70 0.80 -0.34 1.43
C SER A 70 1.23 0.75 2.41
N ASP A 71 0.37 1.75 2.63
CA ASP A 71 0.65 2.87 3.53
C ASP A 71 -0.13 2.79 4.86
N LEU A 72 -0.93 1.73 5.08
CA LEU A 72 -1.72 1.53 6.29
C LEU A 72 -0.87 0.87 7.40
N HIS A 73 -0.04 1.65 8.09
CA HIS A 73 0.90 1.19 9.12
C HIS A 73 0.30 1.26 10.53
N ILE A 74 -0.82 0.57 10.75
CA ILE A 74 -1.47 0.45 12.06
C ILE A 74 -1.90 -0.99 12.33
N GLY A 75 -1.96 -1.34 13.61
CA GLY A 75 -2.43 -2.66 14.05
C GLY A 75 -1.58 -3.78 13.44
N PRO A 76 -2.19 -4.86 12.90
CA PRO A 76 -1.46 -5.99 12.33
C PRO A 76 -0.47 -5.62 11.21
N SER A 77 -0.76 -4.53 10.47
CA SER A 77 0.09 -4.10 9.37
C SER A 77 1.46 -3.57 9.80
N GLU A 78 1.61 -3.04 11.02
CA GLU A 78 2.89 -2.52 11.53
C GLU A 78 4.01 -3.56 11.49
N THR A 79 3.64 -4.84 11.61
CA THR A 79 4.59 -5.96 11.59
C THR A 79 4.45 -6.82 10.34
N GLY A 80 3.25 -6.94 9.77
CA GLY A 80 3.00 -7.78 8.60
C GLY A 80 3.54 -7.18 7.30
N ALA A 81 3.42 -5.86 7.11
CA ALA A 81 3.66 -5.20 5.82
C ALA A 81 5.11 -5.32 5.33
N LEU A 82 6.08 -5.24 6.25
CA LEU A 82 7.50 -5.23 5.89
C LEU A 82 7.95 -6.52 5.17
N SER A 83 7.36 -7.66 5.54
CA SER A 83 7.65 -8.96 4.93
C SER A 83 6.94 -9.19 3.60
N ILE A 84 5.87 -8.43 3.33
CA ILE A 84 5.14 -8.41 2.06
C ILE A 84 5.87 -7.53 1.03
N ALA A 85 6.34 -6.36 1.46
CA ALA A 85 6.93 -5.36 0.59
C ALA A 85 8.19 -4.76 1.23
N PHE A 86 9.30 -5.50 1.21
CA PHE A 86 10.58 -5.04 1.74
C PHE A 86 11.26 -4.00 0.82
N TRP A 87 10.89 -2.73 0.99
CA TRP A 87 11.51 -1.59 0.34
C TRP A 87 11.37 -0.34 1.23
N PRO A 88 12.35 0.59 1.28
CA PRO A 88 13.60 0.62 0.49
C PRO A 88 14.71 -0.33 0.99
N ASP A 89 15.34 -1.06 0.07
CA ASP A 89 16.52 -1.88 0.36
C ASP A 89 17.84 -1.16 0.00
N ASP A 90 18.19 -0.14 0.79
CA ASP A 90 19.40 0.67 0.57
C ASP A 90 20.71 -0.14 0.59
N ARG A 91 20.69 -1.27 1.28
CA ARG A 91 21.87 -2.10 1.46
C ARG A 91 21.91 -3.26 0.47
N GLY A 92 20.90 -3.49 -0.36
CA GLY A 92 20.87 -4.61 -1.31
C GLY A 92 20.84 -5.98 -0.65
N PHE A 93 20.11 -6.12 0.47
CA PHE A 93 19.88 -7.39 1.13
C PHE A 93 19.14 -8.38 0.23
N THR A 94 18.12 -7.95 -0.52
CA THR A 94 17.31 -8.86 -1.35
C THR A 94 18.15 -9.60 -2.37
N ALA A 95 18.93 -8.87 -3.17
CA ALA A 95 19.81 -9.48 -4.16
C ALA A 95 20.85 -10.43 -3.52
N ARG A 96 21.44 -10.06 -2.38
CA ARG A 96 22.42 -10.92 -1.68
C ARG A 96 21.80 -12.19 -1.13
N THR A 97 20.65 -12.08 -0.48
CA THR A 97 19.97 -13.23 0.13
C THR A 97 19.50 -14.21 -0.95
N LEU A 98 18.88 -13.71 -2.02
CA LEU A 98 18.46 -14.55 -3.15
C LEU A 98 19.64 -15.25 -3.83
N ALA A 99 20.73 -14.52 -4.11
CA ALA A 99 21.93 -15.12 -4.68
C ALA A 99 22.53 -16.20 -3.78
N GLY A 100 22.48 -16.02 -2.45
CA GLY A 100 22.92 -17.01 -1.48
C GLY A 100 22.08 -18.29 -1.51
N LEU A 101 20.74 -18.16 -1.48
CA LEU A 101 19.82 -19.30 -1.56
C LEU A 101 20.00 -20.09 -2.87
N ILE A 102 20.11 -19.37 -4.00
CA ILE A 102 20.30 -19.96 -5.33
C ILE A 102 21.64 -20.68 -5.44
N ALA A 103 22.74 -20.06 -5.00
CA ALA A 103 24.06 -20.67 -5.07
C ALA A 103 24.21 -21.91 -4.17
N ALA A 104 23.49 -21.94 -3.04
CA ALA A 104 23.47 -23.07 -2.12
C ALA A 104 22.48 -24.18 -2.51
N GLU A 105 21.58 -23.91 -3.46
CA GLU A 105 20.37 -24.71 -3.70
C GLU A 105 19.66 -25.06 -2.38
N ASP A 106 19.46 -24.05 -1.52
CA ASP A 106 19.00 -24.25 -0.15
C ASP A 106 17.63 -24.98 -0.12
N PRO A 107 17.51 -26.13 0.58
CA PRO A 107 16.29 -26.94 0.58
C PRO A 107 15.05 -26.21 1.09
N ILE A 108 15.19 -25.03 1.72
CA ILE A 108 14.07 -24.20 2.16
C ILE A 108 13.07 -23.87 1.05
N ALA A 109 13.50 -23.79 -0.22
CA ALA A 109 12.61 -23.59 -1.37
C ALA A 109 11.61 -24.75 -1.58
N GLY A 110 11.86 -25.91 -0.97
CA GLY A 110 10.95 -27.06 -0.96
C GLY A 110 10.17 -27.24 0.36
N ASP A 111 10.26 -26.30 1.30
CA ASP A 111 9.61 -26.38 2.61
C ASP A 111 8.63 -25.20 2.82
N PRO A 112 7.37 -25.33 2.35
CA PRO A 112 6.35 -24.31 2.54
C PRO A 112 6.06 -23.98 4.01
N ALA A 113 6.25 -24.94 4.93
CA ALA A 113 5.98 -24.73 6.34
C ALA A 113 7.09 -23.91 7.02
N GLY A 114 8.34 -24.10 6.59
CA GLY A 114 9.51 -23.37 7.10
C GLY A 114 9.77 -22.04 6.40
N TYR A 115 9.24 -21.81 5.20
CA TYR A 115 9.56 -20.60 4.41
C TYR A 115 9.19 -19.29 5.12
N GLY A 116 8.18 -19.33 6.00
CA GLY A 116 7.76 -18.21 6.84
C GLY A 116 8.82 -17.68 7.81
N GLU A 117 9.92 -18.43 8.04
CA GLU A 117 11.04 -18.04 8.89
C GLU A 117 12.24 -17.49 8.10
N VAL A 118 12.16 -17.50 6.76
CA VAL A 118 13.21 -16.94 5.90
C VAL A 118 13.29 -15.43 6.10
N SER A 119 14.50 -14.88 5.93
CA SER A 119 14.73 -13.44 5.95
C SER A 119 13.72 -12.71 5.06
N ILE A 120 13.13 -11.63 5.56
CA ILE A 120 12.22 -10.75 4.81
C ILE A 120 12.80 -10.29 3.47
N ALA A 121 14.12 -10.22 3.34
CA ALA A 121 14.80 -9.83 2.11
C ALA A 121 14.61 -10.85 0.96
N ALA A 122 14.27 -12.11 1.26
CA ALA A 122 13.99 -13.16 0.27
C ALA A 122 12.51 -13.58 0.27
N ARG A 123 11.62 -12.68 0.69
CA ARG A 123 10.17 -12.87 0.76
C ARG A 123 9.43 -11.72 0.09
N GLY A 124 8.15 -11.94 -0.19
CA GLY A 124 7.24 -10.91 -0.67
C GLY A 124 7.53 -10.40 -2.10
N LEU A 125 6.90 -9.26 -2.41
CA LEU A 125 6.81 -8.68 -3.75
C LEU A 125 8.18 -8.29 -4.32
N PHE A 126 9.08 -7.72 -3.52
CA PHE A 126 10.40 -7.28 -4.04
C PHE A 126 11.38 -8.43 -4.30
N ALA A 127 11.26 -9.54 -3.56
CA ALA A 127 12.00 -10.75 -3.87
C ALA A 127 11.51 -11.36 -5.19
N LEU A 128 10.18 -11.42 -5.40
CA LEU A 128 9.60 -11.83 -6.68
C LEU A 128 9.98 -10.89 -7.81
N GLU A 129 9.95 -9.58 -7.60
CA GLU A 129 10.33 -8.61 -8.63
C GLU A 129 11.76 -8.87 -9.13
N MET A 130 12.70 -9.12 -8.20
CA MET A 130 14.08 -9.44 -8.55
C MET A 130 14.16 -10.70 -9.42
N LEU A 131 13.49 -11.78 -9.01
CA LEU A 131 13.51 -13.06 -9.72
C LEU A 131 12.79 -13.00 -11.09
N LEU A 132 11.77 -12.15 -11.23
CA LEU A 132 10.94 -12.10 -12.45
C LEU A 132 11.38 -11.03 -13.47
N TYR A 133 12.16 -10.04 -13.05
CA TYR A 133 12.50 -8.88 -13.90
C TYR A 133 13.98 -8.50 -13.92
N ASP A 134 14.81 -8.94 -12.97
CA ASP A 134 16.25 -8.62 -13.01
C ASP A 134 16.98 -9.63 -13.90
N PRO A 135 17.69 -9.19 -14.97
CA PRO A 135 18.42 -10.08 -15.87
C PRO A 135 19.50 -10.95 -15.22
N ALA A 136 19.94 -10.60 -14.00
CA ALA A 136 20.86 -11.43 -13.23
C ALA A 136 20.19 -12.66 -12.60
N PHE A 137 18.85 -12.67 -12.52
CA PHE A 137 18.08 -13.69 -11.83
C PHE A 137 17.02 -14.36 -12.72
N ASP A 138 16.47 -13.70 -13.74
CA ASP A 138 15.30 -14.17 -14.50
C ASP A 138 15.59 -15.21 -15.60
N GLY A 139 16.85 -15.67 -15.72
CA GLY A 139 17.31 -16.60 -16.76
C GLY A 139 17.10 -18.10 -16.47
N TYR A 140 16.22 -18.47 -15.55
CA TYR A 140 16.03 -19.86 -15.10
C TYR A 140 14.98 -20.63 -15.92
N GLY A 141 15.17 -21.95 -16.01
CA GLY A 141 14.22 -22.92 -16.55
C GLY A 141 13.25 -23.49 -15.50
N PRO A 142 12.26 -24.28 -15.93
CA PRO A 142 11.22 -24.82 -15.05
C PRO A 142 11.73 -25.85 -14.03
N ASP A 143 12.85 -26.50 -14.28
CA ASP A 143 13.43 -27.51 -13.38
C ASP A 143 14.50 -26.93 -12.43
N ASP A 144 14.85 -25.65 -12.59
CA ASP A 144 15.92 -24.99 -11.84
C ASP A 144 15.50 -24.65 -10.42
N TYR A 145 16.48 -24.48 -9.54
CA TYR A 145 16.24 -24.05 -8.16
C TYR A 145 15.45 -22.73 -8.08
N SER A 146 15.79 -21.73 -8.92
CA SER A 146 15.13 -20.42 -8.92
C SER A 146 13.63 -20.52 -9.21
N CYS A 147 13.20 -21.48 -10.03
CA CYS A 147 11.79 -21.76 -10.27
C CYS A 147 11.08 -22.20 -8.97
N ARG A 148 11.67 -23.17 -8.25
CA ARG A 148 11.15 -23.62 -6.94
C ARG A 148 11.16 -22.49 -5.91
N LEU A 149 12.18 -21.64 -5.94
CA LEU A 149 12.25 -20.48 -5.06
C LEU A 149 11.13 -19.47 -5.34
N VAL A 150 10.83 -19.18 -6.61
CA VAL A 150 9.69 -18.33 -7.00
C VAL A 150 8.37 -18.93 -6.52
N GLN A 151 8.19 -20.25 -6.67
CA GLN A 151 7.02 -20.97 -6.16
C GLN A 151 6.87 -20.83 -4.64
N ALA A 152 7.97 -20.97 -3.89
CA ALA A 152 7.98 -20.84 -2.45
C ALA A 152 7.63 -19.41 -2.01
N ILE A 153 8.24 -18.39 -2.62
CA ILE A 153 7.96 -16.98 -2.30
C ILE A 153 6.52 -16.59 -2.64
N ALA A 154 6.01 -17.01 -3.81
CA ALA A 154 4.63 -16.72 -4.20
C ALA A 154 3.61 -17.41 -3.28
N GLY A 155 3.89 -18.65 -2.87
CA GLY A 155 3.07 -19.36 -1.88
C GLY A 155 3.09 -18.69 -0.50
N ASP A 156 4.27 -18.30 -0.03
CA ASP A 156 4.45 -17.56 1.24
C ASP A 156 3.72 -16.21 1.21
N LEU A 157 3.78 -15.46 0.12
CA LEU A 157 3.03 -14.21 -0.04
C LEU A 157 1.51 -14.42 0.09
N GLY A 158 0.98 -15.50 -0.48
CA GLY A 158 -0.42 -15.89 -0.28
C GLY A 158 -0.77 -16.16 1.19
N LEU A 159 0.12 -16.83 1.93
CA LEU A 159 -0.05 -17.06 3.37
C LEU A 159 0.03 -15.77 4.19
N GLN A 160 0.99 -14.88 3.88
CA GLN A 160 1.12 -13.57 4.50
C GLN A 160 -0.14 -12.72 4.30
N ALA A 161 -0.67 -12.67 3.08
CA ALA A 161 -1.86 -11.90 2.74
C ALA A 161 -3.11 -12.43 3.47
N ALA A 162 -3.29 -13.75 3.52
CA ALA A 162 -4.40 -14.38 4.25
C ALA A 162 -4.31 -14.14 5.77
N ALA A 163 -3.10 -14.25 6.34
CA ALA A 163 -2.86 -13.98 7.76
C ALA A 163 -3.13 -12.51 8.11
N LEU A 164 -2.69 -11.57 7.27
CA LEU A 164 -2.95 -10.15 7.46
C LEU A 164 -4.46 -9.84 7.39
N GLN A 165 -5.16 -10.39 6.40
CA GLN A 165 -6.61 -10.25 6.28
C GLN A 165 -7.34 -10.78 7.53
N ALA A 166 -6.96 -11.96 8.02
CA ALA A 166 -7.57 -12.56 9.20
C ALA A 166 -7.33 -11.70 10.45
N ALA A 167 -6.08 -11.31 10.72
CA ALA A 167 -5.74 -10.46 11.87
C ALA A 167 -6.49 -9.11 11.84
N TRP A 168 -6.67 -8.53 10.65
CA TRP A 168 -7.48 -7.33 10.50
C TRP A 168 -8.97 -7.58 10.75
N THR A 169 -9.54 -8.62 10.14
CA THR A 169 -10.98 -8.88 10.19
C THR A 169 -11.44 -9.35 11.57
N GLU A 170 -10.66 -10.23 12.20
CA GLU A 170 -11.03 -10.90 13.45
C GLU A 170 -10.63 -10.10 14.68
N ASP A 171 -9.48 -9.41 14.64
CA ASP A 171 -8.93 -8.74 15.83
C ASP A 171 -9.01 -7.22 15.74
N PHE A 172 -8.45 -6.60 14.69
CA PHE A 172 -8.22 -5.14 14.72
C PHE A 172 -9.38 -4.28 14.23
N ALA A 173 -10.13 -4.71 13.21
CA ALA A 173 -11.33 -3.99 12.75
C ALA A 173 -12.39 -3.85 13.85
N PRO A 174 -12.68 -4.89 14.69
CA PRO A 174 -13.54 -4.72 15.86
C PRO A 174 -13.02 -3.69 16.88
N VAL A 175 -11.70 -3.59 17.06
CA VAL A 175 -11.08 -2.58 17.95
C VAL A 175 -11.29 -1.17 17.41
N LEU A 176 -11.15 -0.95 16.11
CA LEU A 176 -11.45 0.35 15.51
C LEU A 176 -12.96 0.67 15.56
N ALA A 177 -13.81 -0.31 15.26
CA ALA A 177 -15.26 -0.13 15.21
C ALA A 177 -15.91 0.12 16.57
N SER A 178 -15.31 -0.37 17.66
CA SER A 178 -15.80 -0.18 19.04
C SER A 178 -15.14 1.01 19.75
N ALA A 179 -14.52 1.93 19.02
CA ALA A 179 -13.87 3.11 19.60
C ALA A 179 -14.87 3.92 20.45
N GLY A 180 -14.49 4.31 21.66
CA GLY A 180 -15.38 5.00 22.60
C GLY A 180 -16.35 4.09 23.39
N GLU A 181 -16.46 2.81 23.05
CA GLU A 181 -17.28 1.86 23.81
C GLU A 181 -16.60 1.37 25.10
N ALA A 182 -17.41 1.00 26.10
CA ALA A 182 -16.90 0.41 27.32
C ALA A 182 -16.25 -0.96 27.06
N GLY A 183 -14.94 -1.06 27.27
CA GLY A 183 -14.15 -2.27 27.02
C GLY A 183 -13.08 -2.09 25.95
N ASN A 184 -13.15 -1.02 25.17
CA ASN A 184 -12.08 -0.64 24.26
C ASN A 184 -10.96 0.10 25.02
N ALA A 185 -9.82 -0.54 25.17
CA ALA A 185 -8.65 0.03 25.85
C ALA A 185 -7.66 0.73 24.89
N THR A 186 -7.85 0.58 23.58
CA THR A 186 -6.96 1.11 22.54
C THR A 186 -7.42 2.48 22.05
N TYR A 187 -8.72 2.62 21.77
CA TYR A 187 -9.34 3.86 21.32
C TYR A 187 -10.45 4.25 22.29
N LEU A 188 -10.14 5.19 23.18
CA LEU A 188 -11.01 5.62 24.28
C LEU A 188 -12.15 6.54 23.81
N THR A 189 -12.04 7.08 22.61
CA THR A 189 -13.07 7.89 21.95
C THR A 189 -13.15 7.54 20.47
N GLU A 190 -14.31 7.75 19.85
CA GLU A 190 -14.49 7.58 18.38
C GLU A 190 -13.47 8.41 17.59
N ASP A 191 -13.22 9.64 18.03
CA ASP A 191 -12.25 10.57 17.42
C ASP A 191 -10.81 10.01 17.38
N GLU A 192 -10.42 9.15 18.33
CA GLU A 192 -9.08 8.57 18.33
C GLU A 192 -8.89 7.55 17.20
N ALA A 193 -9.93 6.76 16.86
CA ALA A 193 -9.88 5.84 15.73
C ALA A 193 -9.91 6.60 14.39
N ILE A 194 -10.72 7.66 14.28
CA ILE A 194 -10.72 8.55 13.12
C ILE A 194 -9.33 9.18 12.95
N ARG A 195 -8.75 9.73 14.03
CA ARG A 195 -7.42 10.32 14.02
C ARG A 195 -6.34 9.31 13.61
N ALA A 196 -6.43 8.06 14.06
CA ALA A 196 -5.47 7.03 13.68
C ALA A 196 -5.49 6.77 12.16
N LEU A 197 -6.67 6.59 11.56
CA LEU A 197 -6.82 6.38 10.11
C LEU A 197 -6.40 7.61 9.30
N TYR A 198 -6.82 8.80 9.74
CA TYR A 198 -6.43 10.07 9.16
C TYR A 198 -4.90 10.31 9.20
N THR A 199 -4.24 9.83 10.25
CA THR A 199 -2.77 9.89 10.36
C THR A 199 -2.10 9.02 9.29
N GLN A 200 -2.61 7.80 9.05
CA GLN A 200 -2.07 6.91 8.02
C GLN A 200 -2.21 7.50 6.61
N LEU A 201 -3.35 8.12 6.35
CA LEU A 201 -3.63 8.82 5.11
C LEU A 201 -2.57 9.91 4.80
N LEU A 202 -2.32 10.81 5.74
CA LEU A 202 -1.36 11.90 5.55
C LEU A 202 0.09 11.37 5.47
N ALA A 203 0.43 10.40 6.31
CA ALA A 203 1.74 9.76 6.31
C ALA A 203 2.01 9.04 4.97
N GLY A 204 1.02 8.36 4.40
CA GLY A 204 1.14 7.69 3.09
C GLY A 204 1.39 8.67 1.93
N LEU A 205 0.71 9.82 1.92
CA LEU A 205 0.96 10.86 0.92
C LEU A 205 2.34 11.52 1.09
N GLU A 206 2.78 11.74 2.33
CA GLU A 206 4.13 12.22 2.63
C GLU A 206 5.20 11.21 2.18
N PHE A 207 5.03 9.93 2.52
CA PHE A 207 5.90 8.84 2.07
C PHE A 207 5.93 8.75 0.54
N THR A 208 4.79 8.90 -0.13
CA THR A 208 4.72 8.92 -1.59
C THR A 208 5.51 10.09 -2.18
N ALA A 209 5.38 11.29 -1.62
CA ALA A 209 6.12 12.47 -2.08
C ALA A 209 7.63 12.34 -1.81
N ASP A 210 8.02 12.00 -0.59
CA ASP A 210 9.42 12.12 -0.15
C ASP A 210 10.22 10.83 -0.42
N THR A 211 9.56 9.67 -0.35
CA THR A 211 10.18 8.37 -0.54
C THR A 211 9.99 7.85 -1.97
N ARG A 212 8.75 7.62 -2.43
CA ARG A 212 8.50 7.03 -3.77
C ARG A 212 8.97 7.94 -4.90
N LEU A 213 8.71 9.25 -4.81
CA LEU A 213 9.13 10.24 -5.80
C LEU A 213 10.50 10.85 -5.47
N GLY A 214 10.78 11.15 -4.20
CA GLY A 214 12.01 11.84 -3.81
C GLY A 214 13.27 10.99 -3.93
N ARG A 215 13.23 9.70 -3.57
CA ARG A 215 14.41 8.82 -3.63
C ARG A 215 14.99 8.64 -5.04
N PRO A 216 14.21 8.40 -6.11
CA PRO A 216 14.77 8.32 -7.46
C PRO A 216 15.30 9.65 -7.97
N MET A 217 14.69 10.77 -7.59
CA MET A 217 15.19 12.10 -7.96
C MET A 217 16.54 12.41 -7.30
N GLY A 218 16.77 12.04 -6.04
CA GLY A 218 18.02 12.40 -5.34
C GLY A 218 18.32 13.91 -5.40
N SER A 219 19.60 14.29 -5.27
CA SER A 219 20.00 15.68 -5.57
C SER A 219 20.06 15.91 -7.07
N PHE A 220 20.03 17.18 -7.49
CA PHE A 220 20.13 17.54 -8.91
C PHE A 220 21.42 17.00 -9.56
N GLU A 221 22.54 17.05 -8.84
CA GLU A 221 23.84 16.55 -9.29
C GLU A 221 23.97 15.02 -9.21
N ARG A 222 23.06 14.36 -8.48
CA ARG A 222 23.18 12.94 -8.17
C ARG A 222 21.81 12.24 -8.17
N PRO A 223 21.14 12.19 -9.34
CA PRO A 223 19.92 11.41 -9.52
C PRO A 223 20.17 9.92 -9.26
N ARG A 224 19.10 9.21 -8.87
CA ARG A 224 19.14 7.83 -8.38
C ARG A 224 18.01 6.98 -8.98
N PRO A 225 17.84 6.89 -10.31
CA PRO A 225 16.70 6.20 -10.93
C PRO A 225 16.42 4.80 -10.36
N LYS A 226 17.47 4.01 -10.10
CA LYS A 226 17.35 2.65 -9.52
C LYS A 226 16.92 2.58 -8.04
N ARG A 227 16.66 3.73 -7.40
CA ARG A 227 16.04 3.82 -6.08
C ARG A 227 14.53 4.01 -6.13
N ALA A 228 13.93 4.16 -7.31
CA ALA A 228 12.48 4.15 -7.45
C ALA A 228 11.91 2.82 -6.94
N GLU A 229 10.71 2.87 -6.36
CA GLU A 229 9.97 1.68 -5.97
C GLU A 229 9.62 0.85 -7.21
N ALA A 230 9.86 -0.46 -7.15
CA ALA A 230 9.46 -1.41 -8.18
C ALA A 230 9.84 -1.01 -9.62
N TRP A 231 11.02 -0.41 -9.81
CA TRP A 231 11.43 0.12 -11.12
C TRP A 231 11.73 -0.96 -12.15
N ARG A 232 12.08 -2.19 -11.73
CA ARG A 232 12.39 -3.29 -12.64
C ARG A 232 11.15 -3.78 -13.36
N SER A 233 10.04 -3.75 -12.65
CA SER A 233 8.72 -4.09 -13.16
C SER A 233 7.99 -2.90 -13.80
N GLY A 234 8.64 -1.73 -13.86
CA GLY A 234 8.09 -0.50 -14.46
C GLY A 234 6.91 0.09 -13.69
N ARG A 235 6.79 -0.21 -12.39
CA ARG A 235 5.61 0.11 -11.58
C ARG A 235 5.69 1.44 -10.85
N SER A 236 6.85 2.08 -10.77
CA SER A 236 7.08 3.24 -9.91
C SER A 236 6.01 4.34 -10.02
N LEU A 237 5.61 4.72 -11.24
CA LEU A 237 4.53 5.67 -11.47
C LEU A 237 3.14 5.10 -11.12
N ARG A 238 2.88 3.83 -11.47
CA ARG A 238 1.62 3.15 -11.19
C ARG A 238 1.36 3.08 -9.68
N ASP A 239 2.39 2.76 -8.90
CA ASP A 239 2.31 2.68 -7.45
C ASP A 239 2.05 4.06 -6.82
N VAL A 240 2.70 5.11 -7.30
CA VAL A 240 2.40 6.50 -6.87
C VAL A 240 0.93 6.86 -7.13
N VAL A 241 0.39 6.51 -8.30
CA VAL A 241 -1.00 6.80 -8.65
C VAL A 241 -1.97 5.99 -7.78
N LEU A 242 -1.70 4.70 -7.57
CA LEU A 242 -2.55 3.84 -6.74
C LEU A 242 -2.53 4.26 -5.26
N ALA A 243 -1.38 4.68 -4.72
CA ALA A 243 -1.29 5.20 -3.36
C ALA A 243 -2.12 6.48 -3.18
N VAL A 244 -2.09 7.37 -4.19
CA VAL A 244 -2.95 8.56 -4.23
C VAL A 244 -4.43 8.19 -4.33
N GLU A 245 -4.81 7.27 -5.21
CA GLU A 245 -6.20 6.82 -5.34
C GLU A 245 -6.73 6.23 -4.03
N ALA A 246 -5.94 5.36 -3.38
CA ALA A 246 -6.29 4.79 -2.08
C ALA A 246 -6.43 5.86 -0.99
N ALA A 247 -5.58 6.88 -0.99
CA ALA A 247 -5.71 8.01 -0.09
C ALA A 247 -7.00 8.80 -0.37
N GLN A 248 -7.34 9.07 -1.63
CA GLN A 248 -8.58 9.75 -1.99
C GLN A 248 -9.80 8.95 -1.48
N ASP A 249 -9.82 7.64 -1.72
CA ASP A 249 -10.93 6.76 -1.36
C ASP A 249 -11.11 6.64 0.17
N LEU A 250 -10.00 6.57 0.92
CA LEU A 250 -10.04 6.58 2.38
C LEU A 250 -10.47 7.95 2.93
N ALA A 251 -10.02 9.06 2.32
CA ALA A 251 -10.45 10.39 2.70
C ALA A 251 -11.98 10.56 2.57
N HIS A 252 -12.56 10.12 1.44
CA HIS A 252 -14.01 10.14 1.23
C HIS A 252 -14.76 9.23 2.20
N ALA A 253 -14.18 8.11 2.61
CA ALA A 253 -14.80 7.23 3.61
C ALA A 253 -14.76 7.82 5.03
N LEU A 254 -13.81 8.71 5.31
CA LEU A 254 -13.67 9.42 6.59
C LEU A 254 -14.40 10.76 6.65
N ALA A 255 -14.90 11.27 5.52
CA ALA A 255 -15.59 12.56 5.46
C ALA A 255 -17.11 12.40 5.39
N GLU A 256 -17.84 13.34 5.99
CA GLU A 256 -19.31 13.40 5.91
C GLU A 256 -19.78 14.14 4.66
N ASP A 257 -19.06 15.21 4.33
CA ASP A 257 -19.32 16.09 3.19
C ASP A 257 -18.41 15.74 2.01
N GLY A 258 -18.74 16.25 0.82
CA GLY A 258 -17.87 16.12 -0.34
C GLY A 258 -16.53 16.83 -0.14
N LEU A 259 -15.48 16.32 -0.79
CA LEU A 259 -14.10 16.81 -0.70
C LEU A 259 -13.63 17.46 -2.02
N PRO A 260 -14.23 18.60 -2.46
CA PRO A 260 -13.97 19.14 -3.79
C PRO A 260 -12.53 19.59 -4.03
N GLN A 261 -11.79 20.04 -3.01
CA GLN A 261 -10.37 20.38 -3.16
C GLN A 261 -9.52 19.12 -3.24
N THR A 262 -9.83 18.09 -2.46
CA THR A 262 -9.17 16.78 -2.53
C THR A 262 -9.39 16.15 -3.92
N ASP A 263 -10.62 16.19 -4.43
CA ASP A 263 -10.95 15.69 -5.77
C ASP A 263 -10.19 16.44 -6.88
N ALA A 264 -10.15 17.77 -6.79
CA ALA A 264 -9.38 18.60 -7.72
C ALA A 264 -7.86 18.34 -7.62
N ALA A 265 -7.34 18.10 -6.42
CA ALA A 265 -5.94 17.76 -6.21
C ALA A 265 -5.60 16.37 -6.79
N ALA A 266 -6.47 15.38 -6.62
CA ALA A 266 -6.31 14.07 -7.23
C ALA A 266 -6.35 14.14 -8.77
N ASP A 267 -7.24 14.96 -9.35
CA ASP A 267 -7.22 15.26 -10.79
C ASP A 267 -5.89 15.89 -11.23
N HIS A 268 -5.32 16.77 -10.41
CA HIS A 268 -4.01 17.37 -10.68
C HIS A 268 -2.88 16.34 -10.65
N VAL A 269 -2.89 15.39 -9.70
CA VAL A 269 -1.95 14.25 -9.66
C VAL A 269 -2.10 13.43 -10.94
N ARG A 270 -3.31 13.01 -11.32
CA ARG A 270 -3.56 12.24 -12.55
C ARG A 270 -3.05 12.97 -13.80
N ALA A 271 -3.30 14.28 -13.89
CA ALA A 271 -2.81 15.10 -14.99
C ALA A 271 -1.28 15.24 -15.02
N ALA A 272 -0.63 15.32 -13.86
CA ALA A 272 0.84 15.34 -13.76
C ALA A 272 1.45 13.98 -14.10
N ALA A 273 0.88 12.89 -13.59
CA ALA A 273 1.27 11.51 -13.88
C ALA A 273 1.21 11.21 -15.39
N GLY A 274 0.15 11.66 -16.07
CA GLY A 274 -0.01 11.48 -17.52
C GLY A 274 1.04 12.20 -18.40
N ARG A 275 1.92 13.01 -17.81
CA ARG A 275 3.05 13.65 -18.52
C ARG A 275 4.36 12.87 -18.38
N ILE A 276 4.43 11.89 -17.49
CA ILE A 276 5.62 11.05 -17.31
C ILE A 276 5.74 10.07 -18.48
N ALA A 277 6.94 10.01 -19.07
CA ALA A 277 7.21 9.15 -20.23
C ALA A 277 7.70 7.76 -19.79
N ASP A 278 8.66 7.71 -18.87
CA ASP A 278 9.16 6.46 -18.30
C ASP A 278 8.45 6.14 -16.97
N PRO A 279 7.58 5.12 -16.92
CA PRO A 279 6.84 4.78 -15.71
C PRO A 279 7.72 4.21 -14.59
N GLY A 280 8.95 3.78 -14.89
CA GLY A 280 9.93 3.37 -13.89
C GLY A 280 10.80 4.52 -13.38
N PHE A 281 10.59 5.75 -13.85
CA PHE A 281 11.44 6.92 -13.55
C PHE A 281 12.93 6.71 -13.90
N GLN A 282 13.25 5.88 -14.91
CA GLN A 282 14.64 5.64 -15.28
C GLN A 282 15.25 6.76 -16.12
N ASP A 283 14.44 7.72 -16.56
CA ASP A 283 14.85 8.92 -17.30
C ASP A 283 15.07 10.16 -16.42
N VAL A 284 14.96 10.08 -15.09
CA VAL A 284 15.08 11.24 -14.15
C VAL A 284 16.46 11.91 -14.12
N GLU A 285 17.45 11.35 -14.82
CA GLU A 285 18.73 12.03 -15.06
C GLU A 285 18.60 13.16 -16.10
N ASP A 286 17.59 13.10 -16.97
CA ASP A 286 17.22 14.19 -17.87
C ASP A 286 16.49 15.31 -17.11
N PRO A 287 16.92 16.59 -17.24
CA PRO A 287 16.30 17.69 -16.52
C PRO A 287 14.81 17.89 -16.79
N GLN A 288 14.33 17.60 -18.01
CA GLN A 288 12.91 17.75 -18.34
C GLN A 288 12.08 16.60 -17.76
N ALA A 289 12.58 15.36 -17.82
CA ALA A 289 11.95 14.24 -17.14
C ALA A 289 11.88 14.45 -15.62
N ARG A 290 13.00 14.86 -15.00
CA ARG A 290 13.07 15.23 -13.59
C ARG A 290 12.03 16.27 -13.21
N LEU A 291 11.94 17.37 -13.96
CA LEU A 291 10.97 18.44 -13.69
C LEU A 291 9.52 17.92 -13.69
N ARG A 292 9.19 16.95 -14.55
CA ARG A 292 7.85 16.34 -14.54
C ARG A 292 7.60 15.51 -13.27
N VAL A 293 8.60 14.79 -12.78
CA VAL A 293 8.52 14.07 -11.49
C VAL A 293 8.42 15.05 -10.31
N GLU A 294 9.14 16.19 -10.36
CA GLU A 294 9.01 17.26 -9.35
C GLU A 294 7.59 17.85 -9.35
N VAL A 295 6.99 18.08 -10.53
CA VAL A 295 5.59 18.53 -10.65
C VAL A 295 4.62 17.50 -10.08
N LEU A 296 4.82 16.21 -10.34
CA LEU A 296 4.02 15.14 -9.73
C LEU A 296 4.19 15.12 -8.21
N GLN A 297 5.41 15.28 -7.70
CA GLN A 297 5.68 15.38 -6.26
C GLN A 297 4.95 16.57 -5.61
N GLN A 298 4.97 17.75 -6.24
CA GLN A 298 4.20 18.89 -5.73
C GLN A 298 2.69 18.65 -5.79
N ALA A 299 2.20 17.94 -6.80
CA ALA A 299 0.78 17.58 -6.89
C ALA A 299 0.35 16.66 -5.72
N VAL A 300 1.17 15.65 -5.38
CA VAL A 300 0.91 14.77 -4.21
C VAL A 300 0.92 15.56 -2.91
N ARG A 301 1.85 16.50 -2.72
CA ARG A 301 1.85 17.40 -1.55
C ARG A 301 0.61 18.28 -1.49
N GLY A 302 0.17 18.81 -2.63
CA GLY A 302 -1.07 19.58 -2.72
C GLY A 302 -2.31 18.76 -2.35
N MET A 303 -2.33 17.45 -2.65
CA MET A 303 -3.39 16.56 -2.19
C MET A 303 -3.38 16.38 -0.67
N ARG A 304 -2.20 16.20 -0.06
CA ARG A 304 -2.04 16.15 1.39
C ARG A 304 -2.58 17.42 2.07
N GLU A 305 -2.22 18.60 1.54
CA GLU A 305 -2.70 19.90 2.02
C GLU A 305 -4.23 20.08 1.87
N ALA A 306 -4.80 19.60 0.76
CA ALA A 306 -6.25 19.65 0.52
C ALA A 306 -7.01 18.81 1.55
N ILE A 307 -6.56 17.58 1.82
CA ILE A 307 -7.15 16.72 2.84
C ILE A 307 -6.99 17.31 4.24
N GLU A 308 -5.82 17.90 4.55
CA GLU A 308 -5.63 18.62 5.82
C GLU A 308 -6.64 19.74 6.02
N THR A 309 -6.94 20.46 4.95
CA THR A 309 -7.90 21.57 4.96
C THR A 309 -9.34 21.09 5.08
N GLU A 310 -9.72 20.05 4.35
CA GLU A 310 -11.12 19.61 4.25
C GLU A 310 -11.54 18.62 5.34
N ILE A 311 -10.59 17.86 5.89
CA ILE A 311 -10.86 16.88 6.96
C ILE A 311 -10.27 17.36 8.28
N GLY A 312 -8.95 17.59 8.35
CA GLY A 312 -8.27 17.90 9.61
C GLY A 312 -8.85 19.12 10.32
N LEU A 313 -8.94 20.25 9.60
CA LEU A 313 -9.50 21.49 10.16
C LEU A 313 -11.01 21.39 10.43
N ALA A 314 -11.77 20.68 9.58
CA ALA A 314 -13.22 20.54 9.71
C ALA A 314 -13.61 19.68 10.92
N LEU A 315 -12.88 18.58 11.16
CA LEU A 315 -13.08 17.70 12.30
C LEU A 315 -12.38 18.19 13.58
N GLY A 316 -11.55 19.23 13.50
CA GLY A 316 -10.74 19.69 14.63
C GLY A 316 -9.67 18.67 15.05
N ILE A 317 -9.25 17.81 14.11
CA ILE A 317 -8.32 16.71 14.34
C ILE A 317 -6.97 17.07 13.70
N ALA A 318 -5.92 17.08 14.51
CA ALA A 318 -4.55 17.05 14.01
C ALA A 318 -4.09 15.59 13.83
N PRO A 319 -3.20 15.30 12.87
CA PRO A 319 -2.57 13.97 12.79
C PRO A 319 -1.84 13.66 14.10
N GLY A 320 -1.89 12.39 14.51
CA GLY A 320 -1.11 11.87 15.63
C GLY A 320 0.30 11.48 15.20
N PHE A 321 1.07 10.92 16.14
CA PHE A 321 2.35 10.27 15.81
C PHE A 321 2.09 9.01 14.98
N ASN A 322 2.88 8.80 13.94
CA ASN A 322 2.93 7.56 13.17
C ASN A 322 4.24 6.80 13.44
N SER A 323 4.28 5.50 13.10
CA SER A 323 5.46 4.63 13.30
C SER A 323 6.66 5.00 12.44
N GLN A 324 6.51 5.88 11.45
CA GLN A 324 7.57 6.40 10.60
C GLN A 324 8.19 7.71 11.14
N ASP A 325 7.58 8.37 12.13
CA ASP A 325 8.07 9.61 12.74
C ASP A 325 9.33 9.41 13.62
N GLY A 326 9.69 8.16 13.91
CA GLY A 326 11.00 7.76 14.42
C GLY A 326 10.97 6.88 15.67
N ASP A 327 11.43 5.63 15.49
CA ASP A 327 12.46 4.95 16.30
C ASP A 327 13.25 3.98 15.41
#